data_AF-A0A1C6NK65-F1
#
_entry.id   AF-A0A1C6NK65-F1
#
_cell.length_a   1.000
_cell.length_b   1.000
_cell.length_c   1.000
_cell.angle_alpha   90.00
_cell.angle_beta   90.00
_cell.angle_gamma   90.00
#
_symmetry.space_group_name_H-M   'P 1'
#
loop_
_entity.id
_entity.type
_entity.pdbx_description
1 polymer ?
#
loop_
_entity_poly.entity_id
_entity_poly.type
_entity_poly.pdbx_seq_one_letter_code
_entity_poly.pdbx_strand_id
1 'polypeptide(L)'
;MGASTQQLVLRLLQALACARIQFGCKRLSPKVWRYPDLSCDELWLRMSLYQERIDQLAGAMSAEERAHVRLQRALFLRLLLESAPARLQAWSDQDEVTGMPPSHLFEWVSHDDERLELSQLEAAMTPQESARYDIAVNGLQWFD
;
A
#
# COMPACT_ATOMS: atom_id res chain seq x y z
N MET A 1 -17.96 15.12 -11.24
CA MET A 1 -17.81 14.78 -9.80
C MET A 1 -16.91 13.57 -9.56
N GLY A 2 -16.81 12.59 -10.46
CA GLY A 2 -16.03 11.34 -10.24
C GLY A 2 -14.53 11.49 -9.96
N ALA A 3 -13.81 12.35 -10.70
CA ALA A 3 -12.35 12.48 -10.56
C ALA A 3 -11.88 12.89 -9.14
N SER A 4 -12.65 13.77 -8.47
CA SER A 4 -12.33 14.20 -7.10
C SER A 4 -12.53 13.07 -6.09
N THR A 5 -13.52 12.20 -6.30
CA THR A 5 -13.81 11.07 -5.43
C THR A 5 -12.77 9.96 -5.61
N GLN A 6 -12.40 9.64 -6.84
CA GLN A 6 -11.34 8.67 -7.14
C GLN A 6 -10.00 9.08 -6.49
N GLN A 7 -9.61 10.35 -6.62
CA GLN A 7 -8.42 10.89 -5.99
C GLN A 7 -8.48 10.79 -4.46
N LEU A 8 -9.65 11.06 -3.86
CA LEU A 8 -9.84 10.94 -2.42
C LEU A 8 -9.69 9.49 -1.96
N VAL A 9 -10.29 8.53 -2.68
CA VAL A 9 -10.15 7.11 -2.36
C VAL A 9 -8.70 6.66 -2.45
N LEU A 10 -7.95 7.07 -3.48
CA LEU A 10 -6.52 6.76 -3.59
C LEU A 10 -5.69 7.32 -2.42
N ARG A 11 -6.00 8.55 -1.99
CA ARG A 11 -5.34 9.15 -0.80
C ARG A 11 -5.69 8.40 0.48
N LEU A 12 -6.93 7.95 0.63
CA LEU A 12 -7.35 7.16 1.78
C LEU A 12 -6.70 5.77 1.78
N LEU A 13 -6.60 5.11 0.62
CA LEU A 13 -5.86 3.85 0.46
C LEU A 13 -4.39 4.02 0.87
N GLN A 14 -3.75 5.12 0.44
CA GLN A 14 -2.38 5.43 0.88
C GLN A 14 -2.29 5.67 2.39
N ALA A 15 -3.24 6.40 2.98
CA ALA A 15 -3.27 6.64 4.43
C ALA A 15 -3.49 5.35 5.23
N LEU A 16 -4.34 4.45 4.72
CA LEU A 16 -4.58 3.13 5.29
C LEU A 16 -3.31 2.27 5.25
N ALA A 17 -2.64 2.18 4.09
CA ALA A 17 -1.38 1.45 3.96
C ALA A 17 -0.32 1.99 4.93
N CYS A 18 -0.13 3.32 5.00
CA CYS A 18 0.79 3.93 5.97
C CYS A 18 0.45 3.55 7.43
N ALA A 19 -0.84 3.53 7.79
CA ALA A 19 -1.26 3.13 9.13
C ALA A 19 -1.01 1.63 9.41
N ARG A 20 -1.24 0.75 8.43
CA ARG A 20 -0.90 -0.69 8.53
C ARG A 20 0.60 -0.91 8.75
N ILE A 21 1.44 -0.20 7.99
CA ILE A 21 2.89 -0.30 8.11
C ILE A 21 3.36 0.16 9.48
N GLN A 22 2.86 1.31 9.96
CA GLN A 22 3.16 1.83 11.30
C GLN A 22 2.73 0.85 12.40
N PHE A 23 1.55 0.26 12.26
CA PHE A 23 1.06 -0.76 13.19
C PHE A 23 1.95 -2.01 13.18
N GLY A 24 2.32 -2.49 12.00
CA GLY A 24 3.24 -3.62 11.82
C GLY A 24 4.60 -3.37 12.50
N CYS A 25 5.22 -2.23 12.21
CA CYS A 25 6.50 -1.84 12.82
C CYS A 25 6.41 -1.77 14.35
N LYS A 26 5.35 -1.17 14.89
CA LYS A 26 5.15 -1.05 16.34
C LYS A 26 4.93 -2.40 17.01
N ARG A 27 4.22 -3.32 16.36
CA ARG A 27 3.98 -4.68 16.86
C ARG A 27 5.25 -5.53 16.83
N LEU A 28 6.08 -5.39 15.79
CA LEU A 28 7.30 -6.18 15.60
C LEU A 28 8.45 -5.70 16.49
N SER A 29 8.62 -4.39 16.63
CA SER A 29 9.74 -3.83 17.40
C SER A 29 9.35 -2.55 18.14
N PRO A 30 8.55 -2.65 19.23
CA PRO A 30 8.07 -1.48 19.97
C PRO A 30 9.19 -0.67 20.64
N LYS A 31 10.36 -1.28 20.84
CA LYS A 31 11.55 -0.61 21.41
C LYS A 31 12.26 0.29 20.39
N VAL A 32 12.24 -0.14 19.12
CA VAL A 32 12.90 0.53 17.98
C VAL A 32 11.95 1.55 17.35
N TRP A 33 10.68 1.17 17.16
CA TRP A 33 9.69 1.99 16.47
C TRP A 33 8.95 2.93 17.43
N ARG A 34 9.41 4.18 17.49
CA ARG A 34 8.85 5.24 18.36
C ARG A 34 8.00 6.28 17.63
N TYR A 35 7.92 6.21 16.31
CA TYR A 35 7.21 7.18 15.47
C TYR A 35 6.21 6.47 14.55
N PRO A 36 4.96 6.95 14.40
CA PRO A 36 4.37 8.06 15.13
C PRO A 36 4.16 7.73 16.61
N ASP A 37 4.03 8.75 17.44
CA ASP A 37 3.67 8.60 18.86
C ASP A 37 2.17 8.30 18.99
N LEU A 38 1.77 7.13 18.47
CA LEU A 38 0.41 6.61 18.50
C LEU A 38 0.44 5.18 19.01
N SER A 39 -0.40 4.87 19.98
CA SER A 39 -0.65 3.51 20.45
C SER A 39 -1.14 2.59 19.32
N CYS A 40 -1.02 1.28 19.53
CA CYS A 40 -1.59 0.29 18.60
C CYS A 40 -3.11 0.48 18.46
N ASP A 41 -3.80 0.86 19.54
CA ASP A 41 -5.25 1.10 19.52
C ASP A 41 -5.62 2.33 18.69
N GLU A 42 -4.85 3.42 18.77
CA GLU A 42 -5.06 4.61 17.93
C GLU A 42 -4.80 4.31 16.44
N LEU A 43 -3.75 3.55 16.14
CA LEU A 43 -3.47 3.09 14.78
C LEU A 43 -4.60 2.19 14.27
N TRP A 44 -5.10 1.28 15.10
CA TRP A 44 -6.24 0.41 14.78
C TRP A 44 -7.52 1.20 14.50
N LEU A 45 -7.82 2.21 15.32
CA LEU A 45 -8.95 3.10 15.12
C LEU A 45 -8.82 3.86 13.80
N ARG A 46 -7.63 4.42 13.49
CA ARG A 46 -7.39 5.10 12.21
C ARG A 46 -7.59 4.19 11.02
N MET A 47 -7.04 2.97 11.06
CA MET A 47 -7.22 1.98 9.99
C MET A 47 -8.72 1.69 9.77
N SER A 48 -9.47 1.46 10.85
CA SER A 48 -10.90 1.22 10.79
C SER A 48 -11.67 2.38 10.16
N LEU A 49 -11.35 3.63 10.55
CA LEU A 49 -12.00 4.83 10.01
C LEU A 49 -11.66 5.05 8.52
N TYR A 50 -10.41 4.80 8.11
CA TYR A 50 -10.03 4.90 6.71
C TYR A 50 -10.73 3.83 5.87
N GLN A 51 -10.76 2.58 6.34
CA GLN A 51 -11.44 1.48 5.67
C GLN A 51 -12.93 1.77 5.50
N GLU A 52 -13.61 2.16 6.59
CA GLU A 52 -15.03 2.52 6.54
C GLU A 52 -15.29 3.63 5.52
N ARG A 53 -14.44 4.67 5.52
CA ARG A 53 -14.59 5.78 4.58
C ARG A 53 -14.35 5.36 3.13
N ILE A 54 -13.39 4.48 2.87
CA ILE A 54 -13.14 3.91 1.54
C ILE A 54 -14.37 3.12 1.08
N ASP A 55 -14.92 2.27 1.94
CA ASP A 55 -16.07 1.42 1.61
C ASP A 55 -17.32 2.25 1.31
N GLN A 56 -17.58 3.30 2.11
CA GLN A 56 -18.65 4.26 1.86
C GLN A 56 -18.52 4.94 0.50
N LEU A 57 -17.32 5.44 0.17
CA LEU A 57 -17.07 6.11 -1.10
C LEU A 57 -17.16 5.13 -2.27
N ALA A 58 -16.60 3.93 -2.14
CA ALA A 58 -16.66 2.88 -3.14
C ALA A 58 -18.09 2.39 -3.39
N GLY A 59 -18.95 2.39 -2.37
CA GLY A 59 -20.37 2.07 -2.50
C GLY A 59 -21.15 3.08 -3.35
N ALA A 60 -20.70 4.33 -3.41
CA ALA A 60 -21.28 5.39 -4.24
C ALA A 60 -20.69 5.46 -5.66
N MET A 61 -19.62 4.70 -5.94
CA MET A 61 -18.91 4.72 -7.23
C MET A 61 -19.51 3.71 -8.21
N SER A 62 -19.50 4.07 -9.49
CA SER A 62 -19.79 3.15 -10.58
C SER A 62 -18.75 2.03 -10.66
N ALA A 63 -19.07 0.94 -11.36
CA ALA A 63 -18.13 -0.15 -11.60
C ALA A 63 -16.86 0.34 -12.33
N GLU A 64 -17.00 1.22 -13.32
CA GLU A 64 -15.86 1.78 -14.07
C GLU A 64 -14.98 2.68 -13.19
N GLU A 65 -15.57 3.49 -12.31
CA GLU A 65 -14.78 4.33 -11.40
C GLU A 65 -13.99 3.48 -10.39
N ARG A 66 -14.58 2.38 -9.89
CA ARG A 66 -13.89 1.42 -9.02
C ARG A 66 -12.77 0.68 -9.76
N ALA A 67 -13.02 0.26 -10.99
CA ALA A 67 -12.01 -0.33 -11.87
C ALA A 67 -10.82 0.62 -12.05
N HIS A 68 -11.09 1.90 -12.31
CA HIS A 68 -10.06 2.92 -12.46
C HIS A 68 -9.20 3.09 -11.20
N VAL A 69 -9.82 3.17 -10.01
CA VAL A 69 -9.08 3.24 -8.73
C VAL A 69 -8.23 1.99 -8.53
N ARG A 70 -8.77 0.80 -8.79
CA ARG A 70 -8.04 -0.47 -8.66
C ARG A 70 -6.80 -0.49 -9.55
N LEU A 71 -6.95 -0.12 -10.82
CA LEU A 71 -5.85 -0.05 -11.78
C LEU A 71 -4.80 0.97 -11.37
N GLN A 72 -5.20 2.19 -11.00
CA GLN A 72 -4.26 3.23 -10.56
C GLN A 72 -3.50 2.81 -9.30
N ARG A 73 -4.19 2.19 -8.33
CA ARG A 73 -3.54 1.70 -7.12
C ARG A 73 -2.56 0.58 -7.42
N ALA A 74 -2.93 -0.38 -8.26
CA ALA A 74 -2.05 -1.48 -8.65
C ALA A 74 -0.79 -0.99 -9.38
N LEU A 75 -0.94 -0.06 -10.33
CA LEU A 75 0.21 0.54 -11.03
C LEU A 75 1.13 1.31 -10.09
N PHE A 76 0.57 2.04 -9.13
CA PHE A 76 1.37 2.73 -8.12
C PHE A 76 2.14 1.76 -7.23
N LEU A 77 1.52 0.65 -6.81
CA LEU A 77 2.18 -0.39 -6.02
C LEU A 77 3.30 -1.09 -6.81
N ARG A 78 3.13 -1.32 -8.12
CA ARG A 78 4.22 -1.84 -8.96
C ARG A 78 5.44 -0.93 -8.95
N LEU A 79 5.24 0.38 -9.13
CA LEU A 79 6.32 1.36 -9.10
C LEU A 79 7.08 1.35 -7.76
N LEU A 80 6.36 1.20 -6.64
CA LEU A 80 6.97 1.06 -5.32
C LEU A 80 7.77 -0.24 -5.19
N LEU A 81 7.26 -1.35 -5.71
CA LEU A 81 7.91 -2.66 -5.65
C LEU A 81 9.14 -2.76 -6.57
N GLU A 82 9.11 -2.11 -7.74
CA GLU A 82 10.26 -2.03 -8.66
C GLU A 82 11.47 -1.35 -8.01
N SER A 83 11.23 -0.37 -7.14
CA SER A 83 12.29 0.33 -6.42
C SER A 83 12.68 -0.33 -5.08
N ALA A 84 11.95 -1.37 -4.65
CA ALA A 84 12.18 -2.03 -3.36
C ALA A 84 13.57 -2.69 -3.23
N PRO A 85 14.15 -3.35 -4.25
CA PRO A 85 15.50 -3.92 -4.15
C PRO A 85 16.55 -2.88 -3.74
N ALA A 86 16.48 -1.67 -4.31
CA ALA A 86 17.40 -0.59 -3.96
C ALA A 86 17.19 -0.07 -2.53
N ARG A 87 15.93 0.01 -2.06
CA ARG A 87 15.61 0.45 -0.68
C ARG A 87 15.99 -0.58 0.38
N LEU A 88 15.94 -1.86 0.03
CA LEU A 88 16.21 -2.97 0.96
C LEU A 88 17.66 -3.47 0.94
N GLN A 89 18.49 -3.08 -0.04
CA GLN A 89 19.85 -3.60 -0.25
C GLN A 89 20.80 -3.47 0.96
N ALA A 90 20.57 -2.53 1.86
CA ALA A 90 21.50 -2.18 2.93
C ALA A 90 21.53 -3.16 4.12
N TRP A 91 20.70 -4.21 4.14
CA TRP A 91 20.55 -5.10 5.30
C TRP A 91 20.48 -6.57 4.89
N SER A 92 20.97 -7.46 5.78
CA SER A 92 20.96 -8.90 5.55
C SER A 92 19.74 -9.54 6.22
N ASP A 93 19.13 -10.53 5.58
CA ASP A 93 18.05 -11.35 6.18
C ASP A 93 18.50 -12.11 7.45
N GLN A 94 19.80 -12.15 7.73
CA GLN A 94 20.36 -12.77 8.94
C GLN A 94 20.41 -11.85 10.16
N ASP A 95 20.17 -10.55 9.98
CA ASP A 95 20.25 -9.57 11.05
C ASP A 95 18.96 -9.55 11.89
N GLU A 96 19.08 -9.51 13.22
CA GLU A 96 17.93 -9.50 14.11
C GLU A 96 17.11 -8.19 14.01
N VAL A 97 15.78 -8.33 14.03
CA VAL A 97 14.80 -7.21 14.03
C VAL A 97 15.03 -6.23 15.20
N THR A 98 15.64 -6.68 16.29
CA THR A 98 15.94 -5.87 17.49
C THR A 98 17.03 -4.83 17.26
N GLY A 99 17.94 -5.06 16.31
CA GLY A 99 19.03 -4.15 15.94
C GLY A 99 18.76 -3.34 14.67
N MET A 100 17.64 -3.58 14.01
CA MET A 100 17.29 -2.98 12.73
C MET A 100 17.02 -1.47 12.87
N PRO A 101 17.60 -0.60 12.01
CA PRO A 101 17.25 0.81 11.99
C PRO A 101 15.75 1.00 11.72
N PRO A 102 15.07 1.98 12.36
CA PRO A 102 13.64 2.21 12.12
C PRO A 102 13.29 2.37 10.64
N SER A 103 14.10 3.11 9.88
CA SER A 103 13.89 3.28 8.44
C SER A 103 13.90 1.96 7.68
N HIS A 104 14.79 1.02 8.04
CA HIS A 104 14.84 -0.27 7.39
C HIS A 104 13.66 -1.17 7.79
N LEU A 105 13.27 -1.15 9.07
CA LEU A 105 12.05 -1.83 9.52
C LEU A 105 10.81 -1.34 8.77
N PHE A 106 10.73 -0.03 8.54
CA PHE A 106 9.66 0.56 7.75
C PHE A 106 9.65 0.04 6.32
N GLU A 107 10.79 0.06 5.63
CA GLU A 107 10.90 -0.43 4.25
C GLU A 107 10.55 -1.91 4.14
N TRP A 108 11.00 -2.73 5.09
CA TRP A 108 10.69 -4.16 5.11
C TRP A 108 9.19 -4.42 5.29
N VAL A 109 8.56 -3.80 6.28
CA VAL A 109 7.11 -3.94 6.50
C VAL A 109 6.31 -3.33 5.33
N SER A 110 6.77 -2.22 4.75
CA SER A 110 6.15 -1.58 3.57
C SER A 110 6.15 -2.52 2.37
N HIS A 111 7.30 -3.14 2.08
CA HIS A 111 7.43 -4.08 0.97
C HIS A 111 6.49 -5.29 1.12
N ASP A 112 6.37 -5.85 2.32
CA ASP A 112 5.47 -6.97 2.56
C ASP A 112 3.98 -6.57 2.43
N ASP A 113 3.60 -5.40 2.95
CA ASP A 113 2.24 -4.85 2.83
C ASP A 113 1.90 -4.51 1.36
N GLU A 114 2.83 -3.89 0.63
CA GLU A 114 2.69 -3.54 -0.79
C GLU A 114 2.50 -4.78 -1.67
N ARG A 115 3.30 -5.83 -1.44
CA ARG A 115 3.16 -7.12 -2.17
C ARG A 115 1.82 -7.76 -1.90
N LEU A 116 1.40 -7.79 -0.63
CA LEU A 116 0.12 -8.37 -0.26
C LEU A 116 -1.03 -7.59 -0.89
N GLU A 117 -1.03 -6.26 -0.79
CA GLU A 117 -2.07 -5.42 -1.37
C GLU A 117 -2.13 -5.58 -2.90
N LEU A 118 -0.99 -5.59 -3.58
CA LEU A 118 -0.96 -5.77 -5.03
C LEU A 118 -1.58 -7.12 -5.44
N SER A 119 -1.21 -8.20 -4.75
CA SER A 119 -1.74 -9.53 -5.05
C SER A 119 -3.27 -9.60 -4.87
N GLN A 120 -3.81 -8.88 -3.88
CA GLN A 120 -5.25 -8.80 -3.63
C GLN A 120 -5.96 -7.99 -4.71
N LEU A 121 -5.36 -6.88 -5.17
CA LEU A 121 -5.92 -6.08 -6.24
C LEU A 121 -5.94 -6.85 -7.56
N GLU A 122 -4.84 -7.52 -7.90
CA GLU A 122 -4.72 -8.35 -9.11
C GLU A 122 -5.72 -9.51 -9.09
N ALA A 123 -5.89 -10.19 -7.94
CA ALA A 123 -6.88 -11.26 -7.78
C ALA A 123 -8.34 -10.75 -7.89
N ALA A 124 -8.59 -9.49 -7.57
CA ALA A 124 -9.91 -8.86 -7.66
C ALA A 124 -10.21 -8.24 -9.03
N MET A 125 -9.26 -8.23 -9.97
CA MET A 125 -9.46 -7.69 -11.30
C MET A 125 -10.37 -8.59 -12.14
N THR A 126 -11.22 -7.96 -12.94
CA THR A 126 -11.92 -8.66 -14.04
C THR A 126 -10.94 -8.95 -15.19
N PRO A 127 -11.22 -9.90 -16.09
CA PRO A 127 -10.35 -10.16 -17.25
C PRO A 127 -10.08 -8.91 -18.10
N GLN A 128 -11.07 -8.03 -18.24
CA GLN A 128 -10.93 -6.77 -18.97
C GLN A 128 -10.00 -5.79 -18.25
N GLU A 129 -10.06 -5.74 -16.92
CA GLU A 129 -9.15 -4.91 -16.11
C GLU A 129 -7.73 -5.46 -16.13
N SER A 130 -7.55 -6.78 -16.00
CA SER A 130 -6.24 -7.42 -16.10
C SER A 130 -5.58 -7.12 -17.44
N ALA A 131 -6.32 -7.22 -18.55
CA ALA A 131 -5.79 -6.85 -19.87
C ALA A 131 -5.36 -5.38 -19.95
N ARG A 132 -6.14 -4.45 -19.37
CA ARG A 132 -5.76 -3.02 -19.31
C ARG A 132 -4.53 -2.79 -18.44
N TYR A 133 -4.44 -3.50 -17.31
CA TYR A 133 -3.31 -3.45 -16.39
C TYR A 133 -2.04 -3.96 -17.07
N ASP A 134 -2.08 -5.11 -17.74
CA ASP A 134 -0.94 -5.69 -18.46
C ASP A 134 -0.43 -4.74 -19.55
N ILE A 135 -1.34 -4.13 -20.32
CA ILE A 135 -0.97 -3.11 -21.31
C ILE A 135 -0.27 -1.91 -20.65
N ALA A 136 -0.81 -1.42 -19.53
CA ALA A 136 -0.24 -0.27 -18.83
C ALA A 136 1.14 -0.58 -18.22
N VAL A 137 1.31 -1.77 -17.64
CA VAL A 137 2.60 -2.25 -17.13
C VAL A 137 3.63 -2.34 -18.25
N ASN A 138 3.27 -2.99 -19.37
CA ASN A 138 4.17 -3.10 -20.51
C ASN A 138 4.51 -1.73 -21.12
N GLY A 139 3.60 -0.76 -21.05
CA GLY A 139 3.84 0.62 -21.45
C GLY A 139 4.78 1.40 -20.52
N LEU A 140 4.82 1.06 -19.23
CA LEU A 140 5.77 1.64 -18.26
C LEU A 140 7.20 1.14 -18.50
N GLN A 141 7.37 -0.09 -18.98
CA GLN A 141 8.67 -0.70 -19.28
C GLN A 141 9.43 -0.06 -20.45
N TRP A 142 8.85 0.90 -21.20
CA TRP A 142 9.53 1.60 -22.31
C TRP A 142 10.35 2.83 -21.88
N PHE A 143 10.33 3.20 -20.60
CA PHE A 143 11.07 4.35 -20.07
C PHE A 143 12.42 4.00 -19.41
N ASP A 144 12.83 2.74 -19.47
CA ASP A 144 14.15 2.26 -19.03
C ASP A 144 15.12 2.01 -20.20
#